data_AF-A0A2U3YXQ1-F1
#
_entry.id   AF-A0A2U3YXQ1-F1
#
_cell.length_a   1.000
_cell.length_b   1.000
_cell.length_c   1.000
_cell.angle_alpha   90.00
_cell.angle_beta   90.00
_cell.angle_gamma   90.00
#
_symmetry.space_group_name_H-M   'P 1'
#
loop_
_entity.id
_entity.type
_entity.pdbx_description
1 polymer ?
#
loop_
_entity_poly.entity_id
_entity_poly.type
_entity_poly.pdbx_seq_one_letter_code
_entity_poly.pdbx_strand_id
1 'polypeptide(L)'
;MGEIEGTYRVLQTPGTRLGTQTPTGVSTLEPGQTLSAGAARTSARMQEKHLHIRVKLLDNTMEIFDIEPKRDGQTLLTQVWRRLNLTECDYFGLEFQHPRSYWIWLEPMKPIVRQVRRPKNALLRLAVKFFPPDPGQLQEEYTRYLFALQLKRDLLEERLPCTDTTAALLASHLLQSEIGDYDETLDREHLKANEYLPSQEHSLEKILEFHRKHT
;
A
#
# COMPACT_ATOMS: atom_id res chain seq x y z
N MET A 1 -38.96 -43.36 8.32
CA MET A 1 -37.53 -43.15 8.67
C MET A 1 -36.73 -43.93 7.64
N GLY A 2 -36.17 -43.25 6.65
CA GLY A 2 -35.42 -43.87 5.57
C GLY A 2 -33.95 -43.49 5.69
N GLU A 3 -33.11 -44.48 5.96
CA GLU A 3 -31.66 -44.39 5.91
C GLU A 3 -31.22 -44.48 4.45
N ILE A 4 -30.31 -43.59 4.02
CA ILE A 4 -29.61 -43.71 2.73
C ILE A 4 -28.14 -43.38 2.93
N GLU A 5 -27.37 -44.47 2.92
CA GLU A 5 -25.92 -44.58 2.99
C GLU A 5 -25.33 -44.30 1.59
N GLY A 6 -24.44 -43.31 1.48
CA GLY A 6 -23.82 -42.90 0.22
C GLY A 6 -22.49 -43.60 -0.01
N THR A 7 -22.50 -44.69 -0.78
CA THR A 7 -21.31 -45.43 -1.23
C THR A 7 -20.49 -44.67 -2.28
N TYR A 8 -19.18 -44.53 -2.02
CA TYR A 8 -18.17 -44.05 -2.97
C TYR A 8 -17.95 -45.07 -4.11
N ARG A 9 -17.88 -44.61 -5.36
CA ARG A 9 -17.39 -45.42 -6.50
C ARG A 9 -16.27 -44.70 -7.23
N VAL A 10 -15.07 -45.27 -7.10
CA VAL A 10 -13.89 -45.05 -7.95
C VAL A 10 -14.11 -45.78 -9.28
N LEU A 11 -13.83 -45.11 -10.40
CA LEU A 11 -13.86 -45.72 -11.73
C LEU A 11 -12.42 -45.97 -12.22
N GLN A 12 -12.14 -47.22 -12.60
CA GLN A 12 -10.88 -47.66 -13.21
C GLN A 12 -10.94 -47.66 -14.76
N THR A 13 -9.76 -47.48 -15.34
CA THR A 13 -9.33 -47.43 -16.76
C THR A 13 -9.61 -48.69 -17.60
N PRO A 14 -9.47 -48.65 -18.94
CA PRO A 14 -8.27 -49.25 -19.55
C PRO A 14 -7.77 -48.60 -20.87
N GLY A 15 -6.45 -48.65 -21.15
CA GLY A 15 -5.89 -48.17 -22.43
C GLY A 15 -4.37 -48.31 -22.58
N THR A 16 -3.96 -49.49 -23.02
CA THR A 16 -2.64 -50.10 -23.29
C THR A 16 -1.55 -49.30 -24.03
N ARG A 17 -0.32 -49.41 -23.47
CA ARG A 17 1.06 -49.42 -24.01
C ARG A 17 1.32 -49.04 -25.47
N LEU A 18 2.23 -48.07 -25.67
CA LEU A 18 3.05 -47.90 -26.87
C LEU A 18 4.55 -47.90 -26.48
N GLY A 19 5.36 -48.67 -27.20
CA GLY A 19 6.73 -49.02 -26.83
C GLY A 19 7.74 -47.87 -26.90
N THR A 20 8.61 -47.80 -25.90
CA THR A 20 9.84 -47.03 -25.92
C THR A 20 10.90 -47.79 -26.71
N GLN A 21 11.09 -47.43 -27.99
CA GLN A 21 12.32 -47.73 -28.70
C GLN A 21 13.33 -46.61 -28.43
N THR A 22 14.47 -46.97 -27.86
CA THR A 22 15.68 -46.15 -27.80
C THR A 22 16.26 -45.99 -29.20
N PRO A 23 16.51 -44.78 -29.72
CA PRO A 23 17.51 -44.59 -30.75
C PRO A 23 18.85 -44.33 -30.06
N THR A 24 19.75 -45.30 -30.16
CA THR A 24 21.19 -45.08 -30.10
C THR A 24 21.57 -44.11 -31.21
N GLY A 25 21.67 -42.83 -30.87
CA GLY A 25 22.20 -41.79 -31.74
C GLY A 25 23.70 -42.00 -31.93
N VAL A 26 24.07 -42.41 -33.13
CA VAL A 26 25.45 -42.53 -33.61
C VAL A 26 26.12 -41.15 -33.54
N SER A 27 27.22 -41.07 -32.80
CA SER A 27 28.07 -39.87 -32.75
C SER A 27 29.12 -39.98 -33.85
N THR A 28 28.89 -39.32 -34.99
CA THR A 28 29.93 -39.04 -35.98
C THR A 28 30.49 -37.65 -35.71
N LEU A 29 31.41 -37.55 -34.76
CA LEU A 29 32.25 -36.36 -34.60
C LEU A 29 33.61 -36.64 -35.23
N GLU A 30 33.91 -35.92 -36.29
CA GLU A 30 35.26 -35.80 -36.87
C GLU A 30 36.20 -35.12 -35.85
N PRO A 31 37.46 -35.55 -35.72
CA PRO A 31 38.41 -34.94 -34.78
C PRO A 31 38.89 -33.59 -35.32
N GLY A 32 38.42 -32.48 -34.74
CA GLY A 32 39.01 -31.16 -35.03
C GLY A 32 38.14 -29.92 -34.84
N GLN A 33 36.87 -30.02 -34.45
CA GLN A 33 36.05 -28.82 -34.20
C GLN A 33 36.07 -28.43 -32.72
N THR A 34 36.84 -27.39 -32.40
CA THR A 34 36.73 -26.67 -31.13
C THR A 34 35.33 -26.07 -31.02
N LEU A 35 34.57 -26.46 -29.99
CA LEU A 35 33.31 -25.82 -29.62
C LEU A 35 33.58 -24.36 -29.25
N SER A 36 33.38 -23.48 -30.22
CA SER A 36 33.29 -22.04 -30.06
C SER A 36 32.26 -21.72 -28.97
N ALA A 37 32.76 -21.26 -27.82
CA ALA A 37 32.30 -20.11 -27.03
C ALA A 37 30.79 -19.74 -27.01
N GLY A 38 29.87 -20.72 -27.06
CA GLY A 38 28.42 -20.49 -27.12
C GLY A 38 27.67 -20.73 -25.80
N ALA A 39 28.24 -21.49 -24.86
CA ALA A 39 27.52 -21.93 -23.66
C ALA A 39 27.69 -21.01 -22.43
N ALA A 40 28.48 -19.93 -22.52
CA ALA A 40 28.75 -19.05 -21.40
C ALA A 40 27.95 -17.72 -21.41
N ARG A 41 26.97 -17.55 -22.33
CA ARG A 41 26.20 -16.29 -22.46
C ARG A 41 24.77 -16.34 -21.92
N THR A 42 24.31 -17.47 -21.38
CA THR A 42 22.98 -17.58 -20.75
C THR A 42 22.99 -17.45 -19.22
N SER A 43 24.15 -17.21 -18.61
CA SER A 43 24.29 -16.96 -17.17
C SER A 43 24.70 -15.53 -16.82
N ALA A 44 24.52 -14.57 -17.73
CA ALA A 44 24.23 -13.21 -17.30
C ALA A 44 22.79 -13.22 -16.76
N ARG A 45 22.64 -13.82 -15.57
CA ARG A 45 21.48 -13.75 -14.69
C ARG A 45 20.98 -12.33 -14.84
N MET A 46 19.84 -12.12 -15.52
CA MET A 46 19.16 -10.84 -15.50
C MET A 46 18.91 -10.59 -14.02
N GLN A 47 19.83 -9.87 -13.39
CA GLN A 47 19.68 -9.38 -12.04
C GLN A 47 18.49 -8.47 -12.20
N GLU A 48 17.30 -8.99 -11.83
CA GLU A 48 16.05 -8.27 -12.03
C GLU A 48 16.24 -6.96 -11.28
N LYS A 49 16.46 -5.87 -12.04
CA LYS A 49 16.77 -4.58 -11.46
C LYS A 49 15.60 -4.24 -10.56
N HIS A 50 15.87 -4.18 -9.27
CA HIS A 50 14.85 -3.89 -8.28
C HIS A 50 14.23 -2.53 -8.60
N LEU A 51 12.93 -2.42 -8.39
CA LEU A 51 12.20 -1.18 -8.46
C LEU A 51 12.34 -0.48 -7.11
N HIS A 52 12.86 0.74 -7.14
CA HIS A 52 12.81 1.65 -6.00
C HIS A 52 11.45 2.37 -6.02
N ILE A 53 10.53 1.91 -5.19
CA ILE A 53 9.18 2.48 -5.11
C ILE A 53 9.15 3.48 -3.96
N ARG A 54 8.75 4.71 -4.27
CA ARG A 54 8.57 5.77 -3.28
C ARG A 54 7.14 5.74 -2.74
N VAL A 55 7.02 5.65 -1.43
CA VAL A 55 5.74 5.70 -0.71
C VAL A 55 5.73 6.92 0.20
N LYS A 56 4.77 7.82 -0.01
CA LYS A 56 4.46 8.92 0.91
C LYS A 56 3.60 8.37 2.04
N LEU A 57 4.07 8.51 3.28
CA LEU A 57 3.32 8.12 4.47
C LEU A 57 2.28 9.18 4.85
N LEU A 58 1.45 8.87 5.85
CA LEU A 58 0.37 9.75 6.30
C LEU A 58 0.89 11.00 7.01
N ASP A 59 2.08 10.95 7.59
CA ASP A 59 2.80 12.07 8.23
C ASP A 59 3.61 12.92 7.23
N ASN A 60 3.41 12.68 5.92
CA ASN A 60 4.14 13.27 4.80
C ASN A 60 5.62 12.84 4.64
N THR A 61 6.14 11.94 5.47
CA THR A 61 7.47 11.39 5.26
C THR A 61 7.51 10.48 4.03
N MET A 62 8.70 10.32 3.46
CA MET A 62 8.93 9.55 2.24
C MET A 62 9.78 8.33 2.55
N GLU A 63 9.25 7.14 2.26
CA GLU A 63 9.98 5.87 2.38
C GLU A 63 10.24 5.26 1.00
N ILE A 64 11.35 4.53 0.88
CA ILE A 64 11.76 3.85 -0.36
C ILE A 64 11.81 2.35 -0.12
N PHE A 65 11.12 1.61 -0.99
CA PHE A 65 11.03 0.15 -0.93
C PHE A 65 11.63 -0.49 -2.18
N ASP A 66 12.47 -1.50 -1.96
CA ASP A 66 13.11 -2.27 -3.03
C ASP A 66 12.28 -3.51 -3.34
N ILE A 67 11.68 -3.54 -4.53
CA ILE A 67 10.78 -4.60 -4.96
C ILE A 67 11.21 -5.18 -6.30
N GLU A 68 11.29 -6.51 -6.38
CA GLU A 68 11.47 -7.19 -7.65
C GLU A 68 10.29 -6.87 -8.61
N PRO A 69 10.54 -6.52 -9.89
CA PRO A 69 9.51 -6.02 -10.80
C PRO A 69 8.28 -6.93 -10.98
N LYS A 70 8.47 -8.25 -10.90
CA LYS A 70 7.39 -9.23 -11.12
C LYS A 70 6.51 -9.46 -9.90
N ARG A 71 6.88 -8.90 -8.74
CA ARG A 71 6.12 -9.07 -7.49
C ARG A 71 4.78 -8.35 -7.54
N ASP A 72 3.86 -8.90 -6.80
CA ASP A 72 2.50 -8.41 -6.66
C ASP A 72 2.42 -7.23 -5.68
N GLY A 73 1.27 -6.56 -5.67
CA GLY A 73 1.01 -5.44 -4.76
C GLY A 73 1.11 -5.86 -3.29
N GLN A 74 0.72 -7.09 -2.95
CA GLN A 74 0.78 -7.63 -1.60
C GLN A 74 2.21 -7.64 -1.05
N THR A 75 3.20 -7.91 -1.89
CA THR A 75 4.62 -7.88 -1.49
C THR A 75 5.02 -6.49 -0.99
N LEU A 76 4.65 -5.42 -1.71
CA LEU A 76 4.93 -4.04 -1.30
C LEU A 76 4.15 -3.66 -0.05
N LEU A 77 2.84 -3.95 -0.01
CA LEU A 77 1.99 -3.68 1.16
C LEU A 77 2.60 -4.29 2.43
N THR A 78 2.98 -5.57 2.36
CA THR A 78 3.60 -6.29 3.48
C THR A 78 4.92 -5.65 3.95
N GLN A 79 5.73 -5.10 3.03
CA GLN A 79 6.94 -4.37 3.43
C GLN A 79 6.60 -3.04 4.13
N VAL A 80 5.59 -2.32 3.66
CA VAL A 80 5.11 -1.09 4.31
C VAL A 80 4.59 -1.38 5.72
N TRP A 81 3.75 -2.41 5.89
CA TRP A 81 3.22 -2.80 7.20
C TRP A 81 4.33 -3.14 8.18
N ARG A 82 5.33 -3.90 7.73
CA ARG A 82 6.48 -4.26 8.55
C ARG A 82 7.33 -3.04 8.92
N ARG A 83 7.54 -2.11 7.97
CA ARG A 83 8.32 -0.89 8.22
C ARG A 83 7.64 -0.01 9.27
N LEU A 84 6.32 0.07 9.23
CA LEU A 84 5.51 0.87 10.16
C LEU A 84 5.17 0.12 11.45
N ASN A 85 5.51 -1.16 11.56
CA ASN A 85 5.06 -2.05 12.62
C ASN A 85 3.52 -2.02 12.80
N LEU A 86 2.80 -2.00 11.67
CA LEU A 86 1.34 -1.81 11.64
C LEU A 86 0.60 -3.13 11.78
N THR A 87 0.05 -3.39 12.96
CA THR A 87 -0.71 -4.61 13.30
C THR A 87 -2.09 -4.63 12.63
N GLU A 88 -2.87 -3.56 12.75
CA GLU A 88 -4.23 -3.44 12.19
C GLU A 88 -4.18 -2.96 10.73
N CYS A 89 -3.40 -3.64 9.89
CA CYS A 89 -3.14 -3.20 8.52
C CYS A 89 -4.34 -3.30 7.57
N ASP A 90 -5.37 -4.07 7.93
CA ASP A 90 -6.54 -4.35 7.08
C ASP A 90 -7.36 -3.10 6.72
N TYR A 91 -7.23 -2.04 7.52
CA TYR A 91 -7.87 -0.74 7.25
C TYR A 91 -7.17 0.08 6.18
N PHE A 92 -5.93 -0.27 5.81
CA PHE A 92 -5.06 0.57 5.00
C PHE A 92 -4.79 -0.01 3.62
N GLY A 93 -4.34 0.85 2.72
CA GLY A 93 -3.84 0.47 1.41
C GLY A 93 -2.86 1.50 0.87
N LEU A 94 -2.33 1.21 -0.31
CA LEU A 94 -1.57 2.17 -1.09
C LEU A 94 -2.41 2.62 -2.26
N GLU A 95 -2.41 3.92 -2.53
CA GLU A 95 -2.98 4.49 -3.74
C GLU A 95 -1.91 5.22 -4.55
N PHE A 96 -2.10 5.29 -5.86
CA PHE A 96 -1.23 6.03 -6.77
C PHE A 96 -2.06 6.84 -7.75
N GLN A 97 -1.48 7.92 -8.27
CA GLN A 97 -2.17 8.79 -9.20
C GLN A 97 -2.22 8.16 -10.60
N HIS A 98 -3.42 8.02 -11.14
CA HIS A 98 -3.63 7.64 -12.53
C HIS A 98 -3.24 8.80 -13.46
N PRO A 99 -2.82 8.56 -14.71
CA PRO A 99 -2.53 9.63 -15.68
C PRO A 99 -3.67 10.62 -15.97
N ARG A 100 -4.89 10.34 -15.50
CA ARG A 100 -6.05 11.24 -15.57
C ARG A 100 -6.29 11.97 -14.23
N SER A 101 -5.27 12.05 -13.39
CA SER A 101 -5.23 12.79 -12.12
C SER A 101 -6.12 12.30 -10.97
N TYR A 102 -6.80 11.16 -11.10
CA TYR A 102 -7.52 10.52 -9.99
C TYR A 102 -6.68 9.45 -9.28
N TRP A 103 -6.98 9.18 -8.01
CA TRP A 103 -6.31 8.16 -7.20
C TRP A 103 -6.90 6.77 -7.47
N ILE A 104 -6.03 5.76 -7.58
CA ILE A 104 -6.41 4.35 -7.72
C ILE A 104 -5.66 3.53 -6.66
N TRP A 105 -6.37 2.59 -6.05
CA TRP A 105 -5.79 1.61 -5.14
C TRP A 105 -4.87 0.63 -5.85
N LEU A 106 -3.73 0.36 -5.23
CA LEU A 106 -2.88 -0.77 -5.56
C LEU A 106 -3.63 -2.07 -5.28
N GLU A 107 -3.78 -2.90 -6.31
CA GLU A 107 -4.39 -4.21 -6.22
C GLU A 107 -3.38 -5.23 -5.68
N PRO A 108 -3.68 -5.95 -4.57
CA PRO A 108 -2.71 -6.84 -3.94
C PRO A 108 -2.25 -7.99 -4.83
N MET A 109 -3.16 -8.56 -5.64
CA MET A 109 -2.93 -9.79 -6.41
C MET A 109 -2.35 -9.54 -7.81
N LYS A 110 -2.13 -8.27 -8.21
CA LYS A 110 -1.61 -7.94 -9.54
C LYS A 110 -0.13 -7.52 -9.45
N PRO A 111 0.72 -7.94 -10.40
CA PRO A 111 2.10 -7.46 -10.48
C PRO A 111 2.17 -5.93 -10.51
N ILE A 112 3.03 -5.32 -9.70
CA ILE A 112 3.12 -3.86 -9.56
C ILE A 112 3.40 -3.19 -10.90
N VAL A 113 4.30 -3.77 -11.70
CA VAL A 113 4.63 -3.28 -13.06
C VAL A 113 3.45 -3.24 -14.02
N ARG A 114 2.38 -4.00 -13.77
CA ARG A 114 1.16 -3.98 -14.58
C ARG A 114 0.19 -2.88 -14.16
N GLN A 115 0.34 -2.36 -12.95
CA GLN A 115 -0.54 -1.33 -12.37
C GLN A 115 0.10 0.05 -12.51
N VAL A 116 1.41 0.13 -12.28
CA VAL A 116 2.17 1.37 -12.23
C VAL A 116 3.02 1.49 -13.50
N ARG A 117 2.55 2.28 -14.49
CA ARG A 117 3.20 2.43 -15.81
C ARG A 117 4.67 2.87 -15.76
N ARG A 118 5.08 3.63 -14.73
CA ARG A 118 6.45 4.14 -14.55
C ARG A 118 6.87 4.11 -13.08
N PRO A 119 7.24 2.95 -12.51
CA PRO A 119 7.47 2.80 -11.08
C PRO A 119 8.53 3.75 -10.52
N LYS A 120 9.58 4.05 -11.30
CA LYS A 120 10.64 5.00 -10.92
C LYS A 120 10.15 6.43 -10.66
N ASN A 121 9.08 6.82 -11.35
CA ASN A 121 8.52 8.18 -11.24
C ASN A 121 7.22 8.19 -10.45
N ALA A 122 6.66 7.01 -10.17
CA ALA A 122 5.41 6.88 -9.45
C ALA A 122 5.60 7.28 -7.98
N LEU A 123 4.60 7.98 -7.48
CA LEU A 123 4.43 8.23 -6.07
C LEU A 123 3.22 7.42 -5.63
N LEU A 124 3.46 6.44 -4.75
CA LEU A 124 2.39 5.80 -4.01
C LEU A 124 2.21 6.57 -2.71
N ARG A 125 1.01 6.57 -2.14
CA ARG A 125 0.78 7.08 -0.79
C ARG A 125 -0.02 6.10 0.04
N LEU A 126 0.31 6.05 1.33
CA LEU A 126 -0.47 5.34 2.33
C LEU A 126 -1.80 6.06 2.54
N ALA A 127 -2.89 5.30 2.60
CA ALA A 127 -4.22 5.81 2.85
C ALA A 127 -5.07 4.79 3.61
N VAL A 128 -6.04 5.30 4.38
CA VAL A 128 -7.11 4.48 4.92
C VAL A 128 -8.05 4.10 3.78
N LYS A 129 -8.28 2.80 3.64
CA LYS A 129 -9.17 2.20 2.64
C LYS A 129 -10.54 1.92 3.22
N PHE A 130 -10.61 1.52 4.49
CA PHE A 130 -11.85 1.20 5.17
C PHE A 130 -11.92 1.96 6.49
N PHE A 131 -12.92 2.82 6.63
CA PHE A 131 -13.22 3.47 7.90
C PHE A 131 -14.15 2.56 8.70
N PRO A 132 -13.77 2.12 9.90
CA PRO A 132 -14.67 1.36 10.75
C PRO A 132 -15.86 2.25 11.14
N PRO A 133 -17.07 1.68 11.31
CA PRO A 133 -18.24 2.44 11.71
C PRO A 133 -18.13 2.96 13.15
N ASP A 134 -17.32 2.32 13.98
CA ASP A 134 -17.08 2.68 15.37
C ASP A 134 -15.56 2.88 15.61
N PRO A 135 -15.12 4.09 15.99
CA PRO A 135 -13.72 4.37 16.33
C PRO A 135 -13.16 3.47 17.45
N GLY A 136 -14.02 2.98 18.36
CA GLY A 136 -13.63 2.07 19.44
C GLY A 136 -13.16 0.68 18.97
N GLN A 137 -13.36 0.36 17.68
CA GLN A 137 -12.84 -0.88 17.09
C GLN A 137 -11.33 -0.85 16.88
N LEU A 138 -10.73 0.33 16.74
CA LEU A 138 -9.28 0.48 16.60
C LEU A 138 -8.64 0.20 17.96
N GLN A 139 -7.89 -0.89 18.08
CA GLN A 139 -7.28 -1.30 19.36
C GLN A 139 -5.95 -0.59 19.59
N GLU A 140 -5.15 -0.43 18.55
CA GLU A 140 -3.81 0.14 18.65
C GLU A 140 -3.84 1.67 18.61
N GLU A 141 -3.08 2.29 19.52
CA GLU A 141 -2.92 3.75 19.56
C GLU A 141 -2.30 4.28 18.26
N TYR A 142 -1.32 3.57 17.73
CA TYR A 142 -0.67 3.93 16.47
C TYR A 142 -1.66 3.89 15.29
N THR A 143 -2.59 2.93 15.27
CA THR A 143 -3.65 2.90 14.26
C THR A 143 -4.55 4.14 14.37
N ARG A 144 -5.00 4.48 15.59
CA ARG A 144 -5.81 5.70 15.83
C ARG A 144 -5.07 6.96 15.39
N TYR A 145 -3.76 7.05 15.64
CA TYR A 145 -2.91 8.13 15.16
C TYR A 145 -2.90 8.23 13.63
N LEU A 146 -2.68 7.12 12.91
CA LEU A 146 -2.72 7.12 11.44
C LEU A 146 -4.10 7.53 10.90
N PHE A 147 -5.19 7.15 11.56
CA PHE A 147 -6.53 7.62 11.21
C PHE A 147 -6.69 9.13 11.41
N ALA A 148 -6.16 9.71 12.49
CA ALA A 148 -6.16 11.15 12.71
C ALA A 148 -5.38 11.88 11.59
N LEU A 149 -4.22 11.36 11.18
CA LEU A 149 -3.47 11.90 10.04
C LEU A 149 -4.24 11.80 8.72
N GLN A 150 -4.97 10.71 8.51
CA GLN A 150 -5.84 10.57 7.34
C GLN A 150 -6.93 11.63 7.34
N LEU A 151 -7.58 11.88 8.48
CA LEU A 151 -8.60 12.92 8.62
C LEU A 151 -8.01 14.32 8.37
N LYS A 152 -6.81 14.61 8.91
CA LYS A 152 -6.06 15.85 8.61
C LYS A 152 -5.88 16.03 7.09
N ARG A 153 -5.45 14.98 6.39
CA ARG A 153 -5.30 15.02 4.93
C ARG A 153 -6.64 15.21 4.22
N ASP A 154 -7.69 14.50 4.62
CA ASP A 154 -8.98 14.59 3.94
C ASP A 154 -9.69 15.94 4.18
N LEU A 155 -9.42 16.60 5.30
CA LEU A 155 -9.82 18.00 5.55
C LEU A 155 -9.08 18.96 4.60
N LEU A 156 -7.76 18.83 4.49
CA LEU A 156 -6.93 19.65 3.59
C LEU A 156 -7.22 19.42 2.11
N GLU A 157 -7.52 18.19 1.71
CA GLU A 157 -7.85 17.85 0.32
C GLU A 157 -9.35 18.05 0.00
N GLU A 158 -10.14 18.59 0.94
CA GLU A 158 -11.59 18.81 0.81
C GLU A 158 -12.36 17.53 0.44
N ARG A 159 -11.84 16.37 0.87
CA ARG A 159 -12.44 15.04 0.65
C ARG A 159 -13.42 14.66 1.74
N LEU A 160 -13.35 15.33 2.90
CA LEU A 160 -14.29 15.16 4.01
C LEU A 160 -15.34 16.29 4.00
N PRO A 161 -16.50 16.10 3.37
CA PRO A 161 -17.54 17.12 3.33
C PRO A 161 -18.10 17.35 4.73
N CYS A 162 -17.95 18.57 5.23
CA CYS A 162 -18.48 18.98 6.52
C CYS A 162 -18.72 20.49 6.55
N THR A 163 -19.40 20.98 7.59
CA THR A 163 -19.59 22.43 7.77
C THR A 163 -18.29 23.08 8.28
N ASP A 164 -18.09 24.38 8.02
CA ASP A 164 -16.94 25.13 8.54
C ASP A 164 -16.80 25.02 10.07
N THR A 165 -17.93 24.95 10.78
CA THR A 165 -17.96 24.70 12.23
C THR A 165 -17.35 23.35 12.59
N THR A 166 -17.75 22.30 11.87
CA THR A 166 -17.24 20.95 12.08
C THR A 166 -15.77 20.86 11.68
N ALA A 167 -15.36 21.48 10.58
CA ALA A 167 -13.98 21.53 10.13
C ALA A 167 -13.07 22.20 11.17
N ALA A 168 -13.49 23.37 11.70
CA ALA A 168 -12.77 24.06 12.77
C ALA A 168 -12.69 23.24 14.06
N LEU A 169 -13.77 22.54 14.43
CA LEU A 169 -13.76 21.65 15.59
C LEU A 169 -12.79 20.48 15.41
N LEU A 170 -12.80 19.81 14.24
CA LEU A 170 -11.87 18.73 13.94
C LEU A 170 -10.42 19.23 13.93
N ALA A 171 -10.15 20.39 13.32
CA ALA A 171 -8.83 21.02 13.34
C ALA A 171 -8.36 21.33 14.77
N SER A 172 -9.25 21.77 15.67
CA SER A 172 -8.90 22.01 17.08
C SER A 172 -8.52 20.73 17.84
N HIS A 173 -9.15 19.59 17.54
CA HIS A 173 -8.76 18.30 18.12
C HIS A 173 -7.42 17.81 17.57
N LEU A 174 -7.16 18.03 16.27
CA LEU A 174 -5.86 17.74 15.68
C LEU A 174 -4.75 18.61 16.31
N LEU A 175 -5.05 19.89 16.55
CA LEU A 175 -4.13 20.81 17.23
C LEU A 175 -3.80 20.32 18.65
N GLN A 176 -4.82 20.00 19.45
CA GLN A 176 -4.65 19.44 20.80
C GLN A 176 -3.76 18.18 20.78
N SER A 177 -3.93 17.33 19.77
CA SER A 177 -3.12 16.10 19.65
C SER A 177 -1.66 16.35 19.26
N GLU A 178 -1.35 17.48 18.60
CA GLU A 178 -0.01 17.81 18.13
C GLU A 178 0.78 18.67 19.13
N ILE A 179 0.14 19.65 19.78
CA ILE A 179 0.81 20.64 20.64
C ILE A 179 0.35 20.62 22.10
N GLY A 180 -0.63 19.78 22.46
CA GLY A 180 -1.15 19.69 23.83
C GLY A 180 -2.18 20.77 24.12
N ASP A 181 -2.29 21.17 25.39
CA ASP A 181 -3.29 22.14 25.83
C ASP A 181 -3.09 23.52 25.21
N TYR A 182 -4.20 24.24 25.05
CA TYR A 182 -4.23 25.56 24.46
C TYR A 182 -3.26 26.57 25.10
N ASP A 183 -2.46 27.22 24.25
CA ASP A 183 -1.69 28.43 24.54
C ASP A 183 -1.79 29.40 23.36
N GLU A 184 -2.28 30.62 23.60
CA GLU A 184 -2.57 31.59 22.52
C GLU A 184 -1.37 31.87 21.60
N THR A 185 -0.15 31.91 22.14
CA THR A 185 1.04 32.24 21.35
C THR A 185 1.49 31.04 20.55
N LEU A 186 1.64 29.89 21.21
CA LEU A 186 2.05 28.63 20.60
C LEU A 186 1.08 28.19 19.50
N ASP A 187 -0.23 28.24 19.78
CA ASP A 187 -1.27 27.90 18.82
C ASP A 187 -1.19 28.73 17.55
N ARG A 188 -1.08 30.05 17.69
CA ARG A 188 -1.03 30.97 16.53
C ARG A 188 0.25 30.82 15.75
N GLU A 189 1.38 30.54 16.40
CA GLU A 189 2.63 30.22 15.71
C GLU A 189 2.53 28.90 14.96
N HIS A 190 1.95 27.86 15.58
CA HIS A 190 1.76 26.55 14.97
C HIS A 190 0.82 26.60 13.77
N LEU A 191 -0.32 27.29 13.89
CA LEU A 191 -1.30 27.49 12.82
C LEU A 191 -0.80 28.43 11.71
N LYS A 192 0.31 29.15 11.90
CA LYS A 192 0.98 29.87 10.80
C LYS A 192 1.95 28.96 10.04
N ALA A 193 2.56 27.99 10.72
CA ALA A 193 3.52 27.07 10.15
C ALA A 193 2.89 25.81 9.55
N ASN A 194 1.69 25.43 10.01
CA ASN A 194 1.01 24.19 9.66
C ASN A 194 -0.42 24.46 9.20
N GLU A 195 -0.76 23.91 8.03
CA GLU A 195 -2.12 23.97 7.49
C GLU A 195 -2.92 22.71 7.89
N TYR A 196 -4.17 22.92 8.31
CA TYR A 196 -5.18 21.90 8.59
C TYR A 196 -6.42 22.05 7.70
N LEU A 197 -6.66 23.25 7.16
CA LEU A 197 -7.79 23.59 6.29
C LEU A 197 -7.33 24.46 5.09
N PRO A 198 -7.95 24.35 3.90
CA PRO A 198 -7.60 25.15 2.70
C PRO A 198 -7.78 26.67 2.82
N SER A 199 -8.52 27.15 3.81
CA SER A 199 -8.69 28.58 4.13
C SER A 199 -8.70 28.79 5.64
N GLN A 200 -7.66 28.25 6.28
CA GLN A 200 -7.50 28.20 7.73
C GLN A 200 -7.62 29.57 8.40
N GLU A 201 -7.16 30.64 7.74
CA GLU A 201 -7.23 32.02 8.22
C GLU A 201 -8.67 32.47 8.51
N HIS A 202 -9.65 32.03 7.72
CA HIS A 202 -11.07 32.36 7.95
C HIS A 202 -11.66 31.63 9.16
N SER A 203 -11.07 30.49 9.53
CA SER A 203 -11.53 29.65 10.65
C SER A 203 -10.65 29.79 11.89
N LEU A 204 -9.58 30.60 11.85
CA LEU A 204 -8.56 30.68 12.90
C LEU A 204 -9.16 30.93 14.29
N GLU A 205 -9.94 32.00 14.44
CA GLU A 205 -10.52 32.35 15.75
C GLU A 205 -11.46 31.26 16.28
N LYS A 206 -12.13 30.54 15.38
CA LYS A 206 -13.04 29.45 15.73
C LYS A 206 -12.29 28.19 16.16
N ILE A 207 -11.17 27.88 15.50
CA ILE A 207 -10.27 26.79 15.91
C ILE A 207 -9.75 27.05 17.32
N LEU A 208 -9.26 28.27 17.59
CA LEU A 208 -8.77 28.68 18.92
C LEU A 208 -9.88 28.65 19.98
N GLU A 209 -11.09 29.09 19.64
CA GLU A 209 -12.25 29.02 20.54
C GLU A 209 -12.57 27.57 20.95
N PHE A 210 -12.49 26.62 20.02
CA PHE A 210 -12.70 25.22 20.34
C PHE A 210 -11.53 24.61 21.11
N HIS A 211 -10.28 24.94 20.77
CA HIS A 211 -9.11 24.40 21.44
C HIS A 211 -9.08 24.74 22.95
N ARG A 212 -9.50 25.96 23.31
CA ARG A 212 -9.69 26.39 24.71
C ARG A 212 -10.64 25.50 25.54
N LYS A 213 -11.47 24.67 24.90
CA LYS A 213 -12.48 23.83 25.55
C LYS A 213 -12.04 22.37 25.71
N HIS A 214 -10.85 22.00 25.24
CA HIS A 214 -10.34 20.62 25.32
C HIS A 214 -9.61 20.30 26.63
N THR A 215 -9.57 21.26 27.56
CA THR A 215 -8.89 21.20 28.88
C THR A 215 -9.75 20.59 29.98
#